data_AF-A0A942PU05-F1
#
_entry.id   AF-A0A942PU05-F1
#
_cell.length_a   1.000
_cell.length_b   1.000
_cell.length_c   1.000
_cell.angle_alpha   90.00
_cell.angle_beta   90.00
_cell.angle_gamma   90.00
#
_symmetry.space_group_name_H-M   'P 1'
#
loop_
_entity.id
_entity.type
_entity.pdbx_description
1 polymer ?
#
loop_
_entity_poly.entity_id
_entity_poly.type
_entity_poly.pdbx_seq_one_letter_code
_entity_poly.pdbx_strand_id
1 'polypeptide(L)' 'GSGVTACHNILAMEAAGLSGSRLYPGSWSEWIADPARPVETGERGVLPCHGEHDGELPCG' A
#
# COMPACT_ATOMS: atom_id res chain seq x y z
N GLY A 1 1.83 5.29 13.10
CA GLY A 1 0.74 5.56 12.14
C GLY A 1 -0.56 5.12 12.78
N SER A 2 -1.56 6.01 12.84
CA SER A 2 -2.69 5.91 13.78
C SER A 2 -4.00 5.34 13.19
N GLY A 3 -3.97 4.72 12.01
CA GLY A 3 -5.18 4.15 11.40
C GLY A 3 -6.12 5.16 10.71
N VAL A 4 -5.96 6.47 10.94
CA VAL A 4 -6.80 7.52 10.33
C VAL A 4 -6.78 7.47 8.80
N THR A 5 -5.61 7.25 8.18
CA THR A 5 -5.50 7.08 6.73
C THR A 5 -6.18 5.78 6.25
N ALA A 6 -6.14 4.72 7.05
CA ALA A 6 -6.79 3.46 6.72
C ALA A 6 -8.33 3.55 6.80
N CYS A 7 -8.88 4.38 7.70
CA CYS A 7 -10.31 4.69 7.73
C CYS A 7 -10.79 5.32 6.42
N HIS A 8 -10.03 6.27 5.87
CA HIS A 8 -10.38 6.92 4.60
C HIS A 8 -10.38 5.92 3.43
N ASN A 9 -9.43 4.98 3.42
CA ASN A 9 -9.38 3.94 2.38
C ASN A 9 -10.60 3.01 2.43
N ILE A 10 -11.06 2.63 3.63
CA ILE A 10 -12.26 1.77 3.75
C ILE A 10 -13.51 2.50 3.33
N LEU A 11 -13.64 3.78 3.68
CA LEU A 11 -14.74 4.61 3.20
C LEU A 11 -14.74 4.72 1.67
N ALA A 12 -13.57 4.92 1.06
CA ALA A 12 -13.42 4.97 -0.39
C ALA A 12 -13.75 3.63 -1.07
N MET A 13 -13.36 2.50 -0.45
CA MET A 13 -13.70 1.16 -0.95
C MET A 13 -15.20 0.89 -0.89
N GLU A 14 -15.88 1.23 0.20
CA GLU A 14 -17.34 1.13 0.30
C GLU A 14 -18.04 2.04 -0.72
N ALA A 15 -17.57 3.28 -0.89
CA ALA A 15 -18.10 4.19 -1.92
C ALA A 15 -17.89 3.67 -3.35
N ALA A 16 -16.84 2.88 -3.58
CA ALA A 16 -16.56 2.21 -4.85
C ALA A 16 -17.30 0.85 -5.01
N GLY A 17 -18.12 0.46 -4.04
CA GLY A 17 -18.86 -0.82 -4.05
C GLY A 17 -18.01 -2.04 -3.66
N LEU A 18 -16.77 -1.84 -3.21
CA LEU A 18 -15.85 -2.87 -2.73
C LEU A 18 -16.07 -3.11 -1.22
N SER A 19 -17.17 -3.77 -0.92
CA SER A 19 -17.60 -4.06 0.45
C SER A 19 -16.83 -5.22 1.09
N GLY A 20 -16.78 -5.24 2.43
CA GLY A 20 -16.16 -6.33 3.21
C GLY A 20 -14.71 -6.06 3.66
N SER A 21 -14.22 -4.84 3.44
CA SER A 21 -12.91 -4.40 3.93
C SER A 21 -12.90 -4.27 5.45
N ARG A 22 -11.87 -4.82 6.11
CA ARG A 22 -11.73 -4.74 7.58
C ARG A 22 -10.64 -3.73 7.96
N LEU A 23 -10.96 -2.89 8.95
CA LEU A 23 -10.02 -1.94 9.52
C LEU A 23 -9.24 -2.59 10.66
N TYR A 24 -7.93 -2.40 10.69
CA TYR A 24 -7.11 -2.60 11.87
C TYR A 24 -6.84 -1.23 12.53
N PRO A 25 -7.62 -0.83 13.57
CA PRO A 25 -7.68 0.55 14.03
C PRO A 25 -6.37 1.04 14.66
N GLY A 26 -5.68 0.20 15.45
CA GLY A 26 -4.42 0.60 16.07
C GLY A 26 -3.25 0.67 15.08
N SER A 27 -3.41 0.11 13.89
CA SER A 27 -2.55 0.33 12.72
C SER A 27 -1.07 0.14 13.06
N TRP A 28 -0.18 0.91 12.43
CA TRP A 28 1.26 0.78 12.64
C TRP A 28 1.67 0.98 14.10
N SER A 29 1.03 1.91 14.81
CA SER A 29 1.36 2.20 16.21
C SER A 29 1.10 1.01 17.14
N GLU A 30 -0.01 0.29 16.94
CA GLU A 30 -0.29 -0.95 17.67
C GLU A 30 0.57 -2.11 17.19
N TRP A 31 0.91 -2.17 15.89
CA TRP A 31 1.79 -3.21 15.35
C TRP A 31 3.18 -3.17 15.99
N ILE A 32 3.83 -2.00 16.05
CA ILE A 32 5.19 -1.86 16.60
C ILE A 32 5.28 -1.89 18.13
N ALA A 33 4.13 -1.81 18.83
CA ALA A 33 4.10 -1.89 20.29
C ALA A 33 4.54 -3.27 20.81
N ASP A 34 4.47 -4.29 19.96
CA ASP A 34 4.96 -5.63 20.23
C ASP A 34 6.25 -5.88 19.41
N PRO A 35 7.43 -5.88 20.05
CA PRO A 35 8.71 -6.04 19.35
C PRO A 35 8.93 -7.46 18.81
N ALA A 36 8.10 -8.45 19.19
CA ALA A 36 8.20 -9.81 18.65
C ALA A 36 7.56 -9.96 17.27
N ARG A 37 6.82 -8.95 16.79
CA ARG A 37 6.14 -9.02 15.50
C ARG A 37 7.12 -8.77 14.35
N PRO A 38 7.02 -9.55 13.25
CA PRO A 38 7.90 -9.36 12.10
C PRO A 38 7.62 -8.00 11.42
N VAL A 39 8.70 -7.36 10.99
CA VAL A 39 8.70 -6.10 10.24
C VAL A 39 9.65 -6.24 9.06
N GLU A 40 9.12 -6.04 7.85
CA GLU A 40 9.93 -5.92 6.64
C GLU A 40 10.35 -4.45 6.43
N THR A 41 11.59 -4.22 6.02
CA THR A 41 12.11 -2.88 5.69
C THR A 41 12.76 -2.90 4.30
N GLY A 42 12.59 -1.84 3.49
CA GLY A 42 13.26 -1.73 2.18
C GLY A 42 12.51 -0.91 1.12
N GLU A 43 13.22 -0.46 0.08
CA GLU A 43 12.63 -0.08 -1.21
C GLU A 43 12.16 -1.35 -1.92
N ARG A 44 10.85 -1.48 -2.18
CA ARG A 44 10.39 -2.51 -3.09
C ARG A 44 10.96 -2.16 -4.46
N GLY A 45 11.98 -2.90 -4.88
CA GLY A 45 12.61 -2.75 -6.17
C GLY A 45 11.54 -2.59 -7.23
N VAL A 46 11.58 -1.46 -7.94
CA VAL A 46 10.87 -1.30 -9.19
C VAL A 46 11.40 -2.43 -10.06
N LEU A 47 10.60 -3.48 -10.24
CA LEU A 47 10.90 -4.48 -11.26
C LEU A 47 11.05 -3.68 -12.55
N PRO A 48 12.22 -3.68 -13.22
CA PRO A 48 12.31 -3.05 -14.52
C PRO A 48 11.26 -3.74 -15.38
N CYS A 49 10.36 -2.94 -15.96
CA CYS A 49 9.36 -3.42 -16.90
C CYS A 49 10.12 -4.14 -18.01
N HIS A 50 10.12 -5.47 -17.98
CA HIS A 50 10.64 -6.25 -19.09
C HIS A 50 9.59 -6.28 -20.18
N GLY A 51 9.92 -5.59 -21.27
CA GLY A 51 9.14 -5.40 -22.48
C GLY A 51 9.30 -3.95 -22.90
N GLU A 52 9.68 -3.57 -24.12
CA GLU A 52 9.53 -4.24 -25.41
C GLU A 52 10.59 -3.61 -26.33
N HIS A 53 11.23 -4.41 -27.18
CA HIS A 53 11.80 -3.83 -28.40
C HIS A 53 10.63 -3.14 -29.11
N ASP A 54 10.71 -1.84 -29.36
CA ASP A 54 10.19 -1.14 -30.54
C ASP A 54 10.64 0.33 -30.45
N GLY A 55 11.25 0.82 -31.51
CA GLY A 55 11.83 2.16 -31.56
C GLY A 55 10.81 3.29 -31.48
N GLU A 56 11.36 4.50 -31.46
CA GLU A 56 10.70 5.81 -31.70
C GLU A 56 10.33 6.65 -30.44
N LEU A 57 11.32 7.47 -30.06
CA LEU A 57 11.26 8.86 -29.54
C LEU A 57 10.83 9.19 -28.08
N PRO A 58 11.70 9.87 -27.30
CA PRO A 58 11.28 10.50 -26.05
C PRO A 58 10.52 11.81 -26.31
N CYS A 59 9.30 11.89 -25.77
CA CYS A 59 8.56 13.15 -25.69
C CYS A 59 9.23 14.07 -24.63
N GLY A 60 9.35 15.36 -24.95
CA GLY A 60 9.94 16.39 -24.07
C GLY A 60 9.05 16.86 -22.93
#